data_AF-A0A417HLG4-F1
#
_entry.id   AF-A0A417HLG4-F1
#
_cell.length_a   1.000
_cell.length_b   1.000
_cell.length_c   1.000
_cell.angle_alpha   90.00
_cell.angle_beta   90.00
_cell.angle_gamma   90.00
#
_symmetry.space_group_name_H-M   'P 1'
#
loop_
_entity.id
_entity.type
_entity.pdbx_description
1 polymer ?
#
loop_
_entity_poly.entity_id
_entity_poly.type
_entity_poly.pdbx_seq_one_letter_code
_entity_poly.pdbx_strand_id
1 'polypeptide(L)'
;MQVRTSDIINIKNDFWRIAMSRRVIESLEKEDFEKIRNLFERKIALENLMKIISKDMDHLYEKAVKDYGETTREFNDWWDGKTKKYKWNGENWYVDFQTQEIVCMDA
;
A
#
# COMPACT_ATOMS: atom_id res chain seq x y z
N MET A 1 5.59 -2.73 -6.94
CA MET A 1 6.26 -1.43 -7.20
C MET A 1 5.29 -0.54 -7.95
N GLN A 2 4.96 0.64 -7.37
CA GLN A 2 4.11 1.75 -7.86
C GLN A 2 2.65 1.40 -8.21
N VAL A 3 1.64 2.23 -7.93
CA VAL A 3 1.40 3.54 -8.57
C VAL A 3 0.77 4.58 -7.62
N ARG A 4 1.36 5.78 -7.61
CA ARG A 4 0.64 7.04 -7.41
C ARG A 4 0.57 7.73 -8.77
N THR A 5 -0.61 8.23 -9.16
CA THR A 5 -0.87 9.33 -10.12
C THR A 5 -2.40 9.44 -10.19
N SER A 6 -2.99 10.41 -9.49
CA SER A 6 -3.25 11.79 -9.91
C SER A 6 -4.57 11.93 -10.67
N ASP A 7 -5.40 12.84 -10.17
CA ASP A 7 -6.63 13.33 -10.77
C ASP A 7 -6.44 13.72 -12.26
N ILE A 8 -7.47 13.47 -13.08
CA ILE A 8 -7.70 13.99 -14.46
C ILE A 8 -7.21 13.14 -15.67
N ILE A 9 -6.78 11.87 -15.56
CA ILE A 9 -6.45 11.05 -16.75
C ILE A 9 -7.42 9.87 -17.02
N ASN A 10 -8.17 10.03 -18.11
CA ASN A 10 -8.75 9.04 -19.02
C ASN A 10 -10.06 8.31 -18.67
N ILE A 11 -11.10 8.65 -19.45
CA ILE A 11 -12.35 7.88 -19.69
C ILE A 11 -12.08 6.39 -20.04
N LYS A 12 -10.87 6.04 -20.53
CA LYS A 12 -10.45 4.64 -20.72
C LYS A 12 -10.25 3.87 -19.40
N ASN A 13 -9.84 4.53 -18.32
CA ASN A 13 -9.72 3.91 -16.99
C ASN A 13 -11.09 3.61 -16.37
N ASP A 14 -12.12 4.38 -16.71
CA ASP A 14 -13.49 4.15 -16.22
C ASP A 14 -14.12 2.88 -16.83
N PHE A 15 -13.84 2.58 -18.10
CA PHE A 15 -14.29 1.31 -18.70
C PHE A 15 -13.67 0.09 -18.02
N TRP A 16 -12.37 0.12 -17.71
CA TRP A 16 -11.72 -0.97 -16.96
C TRP A 16 -12.20 -1.04 -15.50
N ARG A 17 -12.56 0.09 -14.88
CA ARG A 17 -13.23 0.11 -13.56
C ARG A 17 -14.64 -0.51 -13.57
N ILE A 18 -15.35 -0.45 -14.70
CA ILE A 18 -16.69 -1.06 -14.86
C ILE A 18 -16.58 -2.56 -15.15
N ALA A 19 -15.51 -3.00 -15.83
CA ALA A 19 -15.26 -4.41 -16.13
C ALA A 19 -14.68 -5.20 -14.94
N MET A 20 -13.85 -4.58 -14.10
CA MET A 20 -13.26 -5.24 -12.93
C MET A 20 -14.24 -5.29 -11.75
N SER A 21 -14.58 -6.48 -11.29
CA SER A 21 -15.44 -6.65 -10.11
C SER A 21 -14.64 -6.49 -8.81
N ARG A 22 -15.05 -5.53 -7.98
CA ARG A 22 -14.56 -5.38 -6.60
C ARG A 22 -15.10 -6.53 -5.75
N ARG A 23 -14.22 -7.40 -5.24
CA ARG A 23 -14.60 -8.48 -4.31
C ARG A 23 -13.95 -8.26 -2.94
N VAL A 24 -14.77 -8.19 -1.89
CA VAL A 24 -14.28 -8.21 -0.51
C VAL A 24 -13.80 -9.62 -0.19
N ILE A 25 -12.55 -9.73 0.25
CA ILE A 25 -11.92 -10.99 0.63
C ILE A 25 -12.06 -11.22 2.13
N GLU A 26 -11.83 -10.18 2.94
CA GLU A 26 -11.82 -10.28 4.39
C GLU A 26 -12.02 -8.90 5.03
N SER A 27 -12.67 -8.84 6.19
CA SER A 27 -12.63 -7.67 7.07
C SER A 27 -11.51 -7.84 8.09
N LEU A 28 -10.65 -6.84 8.25
CA LEU A 28 -9.53 -6.91 9.17
C LEU A 28 -9.99 -6.68 10.61
N GLU A 29 -9.38 -7.42 11.53
CA GLU A 29 -9.46 -7.08 12.96
C GLU A 29 -8.81 -5.72 13.21
N LYS A 30 -9.33 -4.97 14.17
CA LYS A 30 -8.91 -3.60 14.45
C LYS A 30 -7.40 -3.47 14.64
N GLU A 31 -6.77 -4.39 15.37
CA GLU A 31 -5.32 -4.35 15.62
C GLU A 31 -4.52 -4.54 14.31
N ASP A 32 -4.91 -5.51 13.50
CA ASP A 32 -4.27 -5.76 12.20
C ASP A 32 -4.50 -4.60 11.22
N PHE A 33 -5.68 -4.00 11.24
CA PHE A 33 -6.00 -2.81 10.45
C PHE A 33 -5.12 -1.62 10.84
N GLU A 34 -5.02 -1.30 12.13
CA GLU A 34 -4.17 -0.22 12.61
C GLU A 34 -2.69 -0.49 12.30
N LYS A 35 -2.25 -1.74 12.37
CA LYS A 35 -0.88 -2.12 12.01
C LYS A 35 -0.58 -1.80 10.53
N ILE A 36 -1.40 -2.30 9.60
CA ILE A 36 -1.15 -2.07 8.17
C ILE A 36 -1.33 -0.60 7.78
N ARG A 37 -2.26 0.10 8.43
CA ARG A 37 -2.46 1.55 8.26
C ARG A 37 -1.23 2.34 8.69
N ASN A 38 -0.70 2.08 9.88
CA ASN A 38 0.49 2.77 10.38
C ASN A 38 1.71 2.52 9.47
N LEU A 39 1.90 1.28 9.00
CA LEU A 39 2.97 0.96 8.05
C LEU A 39 2.81 1.72 6.73
N PHE A 40 1.59 1.76 6.18
CA PHE A 40 1.30 2.47 4.94
C PHE A 40 1.53 3.98 5.09
N GLU A 41 0.98 4.60 6.14
CA GLU A 41 1.13 6.04 6.40
C GLU A 41 2.61 6.41 6.61
N ARG A 42 3.37 5.62 7.38
CA ARG A 42 4.81 5.82 7.58
C ARG A 42 5.59 5.68 6.27
N LYS A 43 5.29 4.67 5.46
CA LYS A 43 5.92 4.47 4.14
C LYS A 43 5.67 5.68 3.24
N ILE A 44 4.44 6.15 3.16
CA ILE A 44 4.05 7.34 2.40
C ILE A 44 4.77 8.60 2.91
N ALA A 45 4.84 8.80 4.22
CA ALA A 45 5.52 9.94 4.82
C ALA A 45 7.01 9.94 4.45
N LEU A 46 7.67 8.78 4.53
CA LEU A 46 9.08 8.62 4.15
C LEU A 46 9.32 8.82 2.66
N GLU A 47 8.43 8.32 1.78
CA GLU A 47 8.49 8.58 0.34
C GLU A 47 8.38 10.07 0.02
N ASN A 48 7.49 10.79 0.71
CA ASN A 48 7.36 12.23 0.56
C ASN A 48 8.59 12.96 1.12
N LEU A 49 9.11 12.51 2.26
CA LEU A 49 10.31 13.07 2.89
C LEU A 49 11.55 12.91 2.00
N MET A 50 11.75 11.74 1.39
CA MET A 50 12.86 11.49 0.46
C MET A 50 12.83 12.38 -0.79
N LYS A 51 11.68 12.95 -1.15
CA LYS A 51 11.57 13.91 -2.28
C LYS A 51 12.05 15.32 -1.92
N ILE A 52 12.05 15.66 -0.63
CA ILE A 52 12.41 17.00 -0.15
C ILE A 52 13.80 17.03 0.48
N ILE A 53 14.31 15.90 0.98
CA ILE A 53 15.68 15.81 1.49
C ILE A 53 16.64 15.85 0.30
N SER A 54 17.61 16.76 0.37
CA SER A 54 18.68 16.89 -0.61
C SER A 54 19.89 16.02 -0.22
N LYS A 55 20.69 15.63 -1.22
CA LYS A 55 21.83 14.72 -1.02
C LYS A 55 22.94 15.30 -0.15
N ASP A 56 23.05 16.62 -0.06
CA ASP A 56 23.98 17.33 0.82
C ASP A 56 23.59 17.25 2.31
N MET A 57 22.41 16.69 2.64
CA MET A 57 21.99 16.35 3.99
C MET A 57 22.28 14.86 4.30
N ASP A 58 23.52 14.41 4.09
CA ASP A 58 23.93 12.99 4.11
C ASP A 58 23.32 12.19 5.27
N HIS A 59 23.46 12.67 6.51
CA HIS A 59 22.94 11.97 7.69
C HIS A 59 21.40 11.82 7.69
N LEU A 60 20.66 12.84 7.23
CA LEU A 60 19.20 12.78 7.15
C LEU A 60 18.74 11.89 5.99
N TYR A 61 19.46 11.96 4.87
CA TYR A 61 19.19 11.11 3.71
C TYR A 61 19.41 9.63 4.05
N GLU A 62 20.55 9.28 4.64
CA GLU A 62 20.87 7.91 5.06
C GLU A 62 19.84 7.37 6.06
N LYS A 63 19.45 8.18 7.06
CA LYS A 63 18.42 7.81 8.02
C LYS A 63 17.07 7.58 7.33
N ALA A 64 16.65 8.48 6.44
CA ALA A 64 15.37 8.34 5.72
C ALA A 64 15.35 7.10 4.83
N VAL A 65 16.45 6.80 4.13
CA VAL A 65 16.59 5.58 3.31
C VAL A 65 16.53 4.32 4.17
N LYS A 66 17.23 4.29 5.31
CA LYS A 66 17.19 3.16 6.25
C LYS A 66 15.78 2.93 6.79
N ASP A 67 15.15 3.98 7.30
CA ASP A 67 13.80 3.91 7.88
C ASP A 67 12.76 3.49 6.82
N TYR A 68 12.92 3.95 5.56
CA TYR A 68 12.05 3.55 4.45
C TYR A 68 12.24 2.08 4.08
N GLY A 69 13.48 1.59 4.05
CA GLY A 69 13.79 0.18 3.80
C GLY A 69 13.19 -0.74 4.86
N GLU A 70 13.33 -0.39 6.14
CA GLU A 70 12.74 -1.12 7.26
C GLU A 70 11.21 -1.14 7.19
N THR A 71 10.59 0.04 7.01
CA THR A 71 9.13 0.16 6.91
C THR A 71 8.57 -0.61 5.71
N THR A 72 9.27 -0.58 4.56
CA THR A 72 8.86 -1.33 3.37
C THR A 72 8.95 -2.83 3.58
N ARG A 73 9.98 -3.30 4.28
CA ARG A 73 10.10 -4.72 4.63
C ARG A 73 8.95 -5.16 5.54
N GLU A 74 8.69 -4.43 6.61
CA GLU A 74 7.58 -4.74 7.53
C GLU A 74 6.21 -4.72 6.83
N PHE A 75 6.00 -3.76 5.92
CA PHE A 75 4.79 -3.69 5.10
C PHE A 75 4.63 -4.93 4.20
N ASN A 76 5.70 -5.36 3.53
CA ASN A 76 5.67 -6.55 2.68
C ASN A 76 5.50 -7.84 3.50
N ASP A 77 6.19 -7.94 4.64
CA ASP A 77 6.08 -9.09 5.54
C ASP A 77 4.65 -9.25 6.08
N TRP A 78 3.95 -8.14 6.32
CA TRP A 78 2.53 -8.17 6.69
C TRP A 78 1.67 -8.78 5.58
N TRP A 79 1.84 -8.35 4.33
CA TRP A 79 1.13 -8.93 3.18
C TRP A 79 1.45 -10.41 3.00
N ASP A 80 2.73 -10.78 3.04
CA ASP A 80 3.17 -12.16 2.92
C ASP A 80 2.57 -13.04 4.01
N GLY A 81 2.54 -12.54 5.26
CA GLY A 81 1.94 -13.23 6.39
C GLY A 81 0.44 -13.45 6.21
N LYS A 82 -0.29 -12.43 5.75
CA LYS A 82 -1.74 -12.52 5.52
C LYS A 82 -2.10 -13.43 4.35
N THR A 83 -1.44 -13.25 3.20
CA THR A 83 -1.67 -14.08 2.02
C THR A 83 -1.40 -15.55 2.30
N LYS A 84 -0.33 -15.87 3.06
CA LYS A 84 -0.02 -17.25 3.47
C LYS A 84 -1.06 -17.83 4.44
N LYS A 85 -1.50 -17.04 5.44
CA LYS A 85 -2.45 -17.50 6.46
C LYS A 85 -3.82 -17.81 5.87
N TYR A 86 -4.33 -16.94 5.00
CA TYR A 86 -5.71 -17.00 4.53
C TYR A 86 -5.86 -17.54 3.10
N LYS A 87 -4.75 -17.81 2.40
CA LYS A 87 -4.73 -18.36 1.03
C LYS A 87 -5.67 -17.59 0.10
N TRP A 88 -5.59 -16.27 0.14
CA TRP A 88 -6.44 -15.41 -0.69
C TRP A 88 -6.24 -15.75 -2.17
N ASN A 89 -7.34 -15.87 -2.91
CA ASN A 89 -7.33 -16.08 -4.36
C ASN A 89 -7.31 -14.71 -5.07
N GLY A 90 -6.47 -14.57 -6.10
CA GLY A 90 -6.29 -13.34 -6.88
C GLY A 90 -4.83 -12.88 -6.94
N GLU A 91 -4.59 -11.72 -7.54
CA GLU A 91 -3.23 -11.11 -7.61
C GLU A 91 -3.24 -9.61 -7.27
N ASN A 92 -4.40 -8.94 -7.34
CA ASN A 92 -4.55 -7.49 -7.17
C ASN A 92 -5.30 -7.15 -5.87
N TRP A 93 -4.68 -7.42 -4.73
CA TRP A 93 -5.25 -7.08 -3.43
C TRP A 93 -4.86 -5.68 -2.96
N TYR A 94 -5.76 -5.02 -2.26
CA TYR A 94 -5.48 -3.78 -1.53
C TYR A 94 -6.30 -3.72 -0.24
N VAL A 95 -5.83 -2.91 0.71
CA VAL A 95 -6.61 -2.55 1.91
C VAL A 95 -7.47 -1.35 1.56
N ASP A 96 -8.78 -1.48 1.74
CA ASP A 96 -9.71 -0.37 1.77
C ASP A 96 -9.66 0.27 3.16
N PHE A 97 -8.95 1.39 3.28
CA PHE A 97 -8.78 2.10 4.55
C PHE A 97 -10.06 2.77 5.07
N GLN A 98 -11.11 2.90 4.25
CA GLN A 98 -12.39 3.43 4.71
C GLN A 98 -13.25 2.35 5.36
N THR A 99 -13.23 1.14 4.80
CA THR A 99 -14.08 0.02 5.24
C THR A 99 -13.35 -1.02 6.09
N GLN A 100 -12.02 -0.91 6.24
CA GLN A 100 -11.17 -1.89 6.94
C GLN A 100 -11.19 -3.28 6.28
N GLU A 101 -11.34 -3.32 4.96
CA GLU A 101 -11.47 -4.55 4.18
C GLU A 101 -10.24 -4.83 3.34
N ILE A 102 -9.94 -6.11 3.14
CA ILE A 102 -9.10 -6.58 2.04
C ILE A 102 -9.98 -6.80 0.84
N VAL A 103 -9.58 -6.20 -0.26
CA VAL A 103 -10.35 -6.19 -1.50
C VAL A 103 -9.48 -6.71 -2.63
N CYS A 104 -10.03 -7.59 -3.45
CA CYS A 104 -9.43 -8.02 -4.71
C CYS A 104 -10.15 -7.33 -5.87
N MET A 105 -9.36 -6.82 -6.83
CA MET A 105 -9.89 -6.49 -8.15
C MET A 105 -9.67 -7.69 -9.07
N ASP A 106 -10.76 -8.35 -9.46
CA ASP A 106 -10.71 -9.39 -10.50
C ASP A 106 -10.73 -8.72 -11.88
N ALA A 107 -9.89 -9.22 -12.80
CA ALA A 107 -9.80 -8.78 -14.19
C ALA A 107 -10.81 -9.50 -15.10
#